data_AF-A0A353NMU5-F1
#
_entry.id   AF-A0A353NMU5-F1
#
_cell.length_a   1.000
_cell.length_b   1.000
_cell.length_c   1.000
_cell.angle_alpha   90.00
_cell.angle_beta   90.00
_cell.angle_gamma   90.00
#
_symmetry.space_group_name_H-M   'P 1'
#
loop_
_entity.id
_entity.type
_entity.pdbx_description
1 polymer ?
#
loop_
_entity_poly.entity_id
_entity_poly.type
_entity_poly.pdbx_seq_one_letter_code
_entity_poly.pdbx_strand_id
1 'polypeptide(L)'
;GGFGTQGVRDAIKMASIAVGGEEAFYKRPYISFWVLTKPALQIDRLSLEALIEVSRHKVPVVISSGPILGVTSPITIAGTCAQAHAEILACITLGQLVNPGAPVIYTSFARGFD
;
A
#
# COMPACT_ATOMS: atom_id res chain seq x y z
N GLY A 1 2.09 -1.51 -14.53
CA GLY A 1 2.04 -2.13 -13.18
C GLY A 1 3.19 -1.57 -12.38
N GLY A 2 2.92 -1.03 -11.20
CA GLY A 2 3.93 -0.37 -10.36
C GLY A 2 4.56 -1.34 -9.35
N PHE A 3 5.47 -2.20 -9.80
CA PHE A 3 6.21 -3.11 -8.92
C PHE A 3 7.54 -2.49 -8.51
N GLY A 4 7.81 -2.46 -7.21
CA GLY A 4 9.04 -1.90 -6.65
C GLY A 4 9.23 -0.40 -6.94
N THR A 5 10.41 0.11 -6.59
CA THR A 5 10.77 1.52 -6.76
C THR A 5 10.61 1.99 -8.21
N GLN A 6 11.13 1.21 -9.17
CA GLN A 6 11.13 1.64 -10.57
C GLN A 6 9.71 1.68 -11.16
N GLY A 7 8.87 0.69 -10.84
CA GLY A 7 7.50 0.66 -11.32
C GLY A 7 6.66 1.85 -10.83
N VAL A 8 6.93 2.33 -9.61
CA VAL A 8 6.30 3.55 -9.07
C VAL A 8 6.72 4.78 -9.88
N ARG A 9 8.03 4.96 -10.09
CA ARG A 9 8.57 6.10 -10.86
C ARG A 9 8.05 6.12 -12.29
N ASP A 10 8.02 4.97 -12.95
CA ASP A 10 7.54 4.86 -14.31
C ASP A 10 6.04 5.22 -14.40
N ALA A 11 5.24 4.73 -13.45
CA ALA A 11 3.82 5.07 -13.38
C ALA A 11 3.58 6.57 -13.13
N ILE A 12 4.34 7.20 -12.22
CA ILE A 12 4.28 8.64 -12.00
C ILE A 12 4.70 9.42 -13.24
N LYS A 13 5.77 8.98 -13.93
CA LYS A 13 6.24 9.61 -15.17
C LYS A 13 5.19 9.53 -16.27
N MET A 14 4.58 8.36 -16.49
CA MET A 14 3.50 8.18 -17.45
C MET A 14 2.29 9.05 -17.11
N ALA A 15 1.87 9.05 -15.84
CA ALA A 15 0.75 9.88 -15.38
C ALA A 15 1.03 11.38 -15.55
N SER A 16 2.27 11.80 -15.27
CA SER A 16 2.72 13.18 -15.45
C SER A 16 2.67 13.60 -16.92
N ILE A 17 3.15 12.76 -17.84
CA ILE A 17 3.04 13.02 -19.28
C ILE A 17 1.57 13.18 -19.70
N ALA A 18 0.68 12.31 -19.21
CA ALA A 18 -0.73 12.33 -19.57
C ALA A 18 -1.47 13.62 -19.12
N VAL A 19 -1.02 14.27 -18.05
CA VAL A 19 -1.63 15.51 -17.52
C VAL A 19 -0.86 16.79 -17.87
N GLY A 20 0.16 16.70 -18.74
CA GLY A 20 0.90 17.86 -19.24
C GLY A 20 2.14 18.25 -18.43
N GLY A 21 2.65 17.37 -17.57
CA GLY A 21 3.91 17.54 -16.84
C GLY A 21 3.82 17.17 -15.36
N GLU A 22 4.97 17.10 -14.69
CA GLU A 22 5.07 16.74 -13.27
C GLU A 22 4.41 17.78 -12.36
N GLU A 23 4.54 19.08 -12.67
CA GLU A 23 3.92 20.14 -11.86
C GLU A 23 2.40 19.99 -11.82
N ALA A 24 1.77 19.72 -12.97
CA ALA A 24 0.34 19.48 -13.07
C ALA A 24 -0.08 18.22 -12.31
N PHE A 25 0.74 17.15 -12.37
CA PHE A 25 0.51 15.92 -11.64
C PHE A 25 0.56 16.13 -10.12
N TYR A 26 1.58 16.77 -9.58
CA TYR A 26 1.71 16.97 -8.13
C TYR A 26 0.71 17.96 -7.55
N LYS A 27 0.15 18.89 -8.36
CA LYS A 27 -0.99 19.71 -7.94
C LYS A 27 -2.22 18.87 -7.63
N ARG A 28 -2.45 17.78 -8.37
CA ARG A 28 -3.56 16.84 -8.12
C ARG A 28 -3.22 15.44 -8.64
N PRO A 29 -2.70 14.53 -7.79
CA PRO A 29 -2.46 13.15 -8.21
C PRO A 29 -3.76 12.42 -8.58
N TYR A 30 -3.82 11.79 -9.76
CA TYR A 30 -4.99 11.08 -10.29
C TYR A 30 -4.87 9.55 -10.28
N ILE A 31 -3.73 9.04 -9.82
CA ILE A 31 -3.47 7.62 -9.67
C ILE A 31 -3.24 7.31 -8.20
N SER A 32 -3.49 6.07 -7.83
CA SER A 32 -3.08 5.49 -6.55
C SER A 32 -2.30 4.21 -6.80
N PHE A 33 -1.46 3.85 -5.84
CA PHE A 33 -0.75 2.59 -5.85
C PHE A 33 -1.37 1.64 -4.83
N TRP A 34 -1.30 0.33 -5.11
CA TRP A 34 -1.80 -0.69 -4.20
C TRP A 34 -0.62 -1.48 -3.63
N VAL A 35 -0.49 -1.50 -2.31
CA VAL A 35 0.49 -2.27 -1.56
C VAL A 35 -0.25 -3.32 -0.75
N LEU A 36 0.08 -4.59 -0.99
CA LEU A 36 -0.49 -5.71 -0.25
C LEU A 36 0.53 -6.21 0.76
N THR A 37 0.08 -6.43 2.00
CA THR A 37 0.86 -7.23 2.95
C THR A 37 0.80 -8.70 2.55
N LYS A 38 1.71 -9.49 3.11
CA LYS A 38 1.75 -10.94 3.00
C LYS A 38 1.45 -11.56 4.37
N PRO A 39 0.17 -11.79 4.71
CA PRO A 39 -0.20 -12.48 5.93
C PRO A 39 0.51 -13.86 6.06
N ALA A 40 0.98 -14.26 7.24
CA ALA A 40 0.81 -13.62 8.56
C ALA A 40 1.96 -12.68 8.93
N LEU A 41 1.68 -11.38 9.07
CA LEU A 41 2.60 -10.35 9.58
C LEU A 41 3.87 -10.12 8.75
N GLN A 42 3.82 -10.31 7.42
CA GLN A 42 4.95 -10.03 6.53
C GLN A 42 4.60 -9.03 5.44
N ILE A 43 5.65 -8.51 4.79
CA ILE A 43 5.57 -7.76 3.54
C ILE A 43 6.76 -8.17 2.68
N ASP A 44 6.54 -8.38 1.38
CA ASP A 44 7.65 -8.70 0.48
C ASP A 44 8.47 -7.44 0.13
N ARG A 45 9.70 -7.66 -0.32
CA ARG A 45 10.64 -6.58 -0.61
C ARG A 45 10.12 -5.59 -1.66
N LEU A 46 9.50 -6.07 -2.73
CA LEU A 46 9.05 -5.19 -3.83
C LEU A 46 7.87 -4.33 -3.39
N SER A 47 6.93 -4.89 -2.62
CA SER A 47 5.83 -4.12 -2.03
C SER A 47 6.35 -3.08 -1.03
N LEU A 48 7.35 -3.43 -0.23
CA LEU A 48 8.00 -2.51 0.71
C LEU A 48 8.70 -1.35 -0.02
N GLU A 49 9.48 -1.66 -1.06
CA GLU A 49 10.15 -0.66 -1.90
C GLU A 49 9.13 0.27 -2.59
N ALA A 50 8.04 -0.28 -3.12
CA ALA A 50 6.98 0.51 -3.72
C ALA A 50 6.30 1.43 -2.69
N LEU A 51 6.00 0.93 -1.48
CA LEU A 51 5.42 1.74 -0.39
C LEU A 51 6.32 2.92 -0.02
N ILE A 52 7.62 2.68 0.13
CA ILE A 52 8.60 3.73 0.42
C ILE A 52 8.61 4.76 -0.71
N GLU A 53 8.69 4.32 -1.97
CA GLU A 53 8.79 5.24 -3.09
C GLU A 53 7.52 6.06 -3.29
N VAL A 54 6.34 5.44 -3.21
CA VAL A 54 5.06 6.16 -3.30
C VAL A 54 4.93 7.20 -2.20
N SER A 55 5.33 6.85 -0.97
CA SER A 55 5.30 7.78 0.17
C SER A 55 6.21 8.99 -0.06
N ARG A 56 7.41 8.80 -0.64
CA ARG A 56 8.30 9.92 -1.00
C ARG A 56 7.63 10.90 -1.96
N HIS A 57 6.85 10.41 -2.91
CA HIS A 57 6.16 11.23 -3.90
C HIS A 57 4.83 11.83 -3.41
N LYS A 58 4.39 11.55 -2.17
CA LYS A 58 3.06 11.94 -1.63
C LYS A 58 1.89 11.59 -2.56
N VAL A 59 2.01 10.49 -3.31
CA VAL A 59 0.91 9.95 -4.11
C VAL A 59 0.08 9.00 -3.23
N PRO A 60 -1.27 8.98 -3.35
CA PRO A 60 -2.10 8.09 -2.55
C PRO A 60 -1.70 6.61 -2.66
N VAL A 61 -1.55 5.95 -1.52
CA VAL A 61 -1.31 4.51 -1.44
C VAL A 61 -2.47 3.80 -0.75
N VAL A 62 -3.02 2.80 -1.41
CA VAL A 62 -3.92 1.81 -0.82
C VAL A 62 -3.07 0.76 -0.13
N ILE A 63 -3.20 0.67 1.19
CA ILE A 63 -2.55 -0.37 1.99
C ILE A 63 -3.59 -1.41 2.33
N SER A 64 -3.29 -2.66 2.01
CA SER A 64 -4.27 -3.74 2.12
C SER A 64 -3.69 -4.99 2.76
N SER A 65 -4.44 -5.56 3.70
CA SER A 65 -4.16 -6.89 4.27
C SER A 65 -5.31 -7.84 3.95
N GLY A 66 -4.98 -9.04 3.49
CA GLY A 66 -5.95 -10.06 3.07
C GLY A 66 -5.69 -11.44 3.67
N PRO A 67 -5.77 -11.58 5.00
CA PRO A 67 -5.62 -12.86 5.66
C PRO A 67 -6.81 -13.79 5.35
N ILE A 68 -6.55 -15.08 5.39
CA ILE A 68 -7.55 -16.14 5.31
C ILE A 68 -7.69 -16.75 6.71
N LEU A 69 -8.92 -16.80 7.22
CA LEU A 69 -9.22 -17.33 8.56
C LEU A 69 -8.73 -18.78 8.66
N GLY A 70 -7.93 -19.08 9.70
CA GLY A 70 -7.40 -20.42 9.95
C GLY A 70 -6.27 -20.88 9.02
N VAL A 71 -5.91 -20.10 7.99
CA VAL A 71 -4.83 -20.42 7.05
C VAL A 71 -3.65 -19.47 7.23
N THR A 72 -3.88 -18.16 7.08
CA THR A 72 -2.85 -17.11 7.22
C THR A 72 -3.17 -16.11 8.34
N SER A 73 -4.12 -16.47 9.21
CA SER A 73 -4.48 -15.74 10.44
C SER A 73 -5.20 -16.68 11.42
N PRO A 74 -5.46 -16.27 12.67
CA PRO A 74 -6.32 -17.04 13.58
C PRO A 74 -7.67 -17.38 12.94
N ILE A 75 -8.30 -18.47 13.37
CA ILE A 75 -9.61 -18.88 12.84
C ILE A 75 -10.76 -18.00 13.36
N THR A 76 -10.53 -17.25 14.44
CA THR A 76 -11.52 -16.34 15.00
C THR A 76 -11.52 -15.02 14.23
N ILE A 77 -12.71 -14.51 13.91
CA ILE A 77 -12.87 -13.22 13.21
C ILE A 77 -12.11 -12.11 13.94
N ALA A 78 -12.22 -12.04 15.27
CA ALA A 78 -11.53 -11.03 16.07
C ALA A 78 -10.00 -11.14 15.94
N GLY A 79 -9.44 -12.36 15.94
CA GLY A 79 -8.01 -12.58 15.76
C GLY A 79 -7.54 -12.18 14.36
N THR A 80 -8.29 -12.53 13.32
CA THR A 80 -8.01 -12.09 11.95
C THR A 80 -8.07 -10.57 11.81
N CYS A 81 -9.11 -9.93 12.35
CA CYS A 81 -9.24 -8.48 12.32
C CYS A 81 -8.06 -7.80 13.02
N ALA A 82 -7.68 -8.27 14.22
CA ALA A 82 -6.55 -7.73 14.96
C ALA A 82 -5.23 -7.87 14.17
N GLN A 83 -4.99 -9.03 13.56
CA GLN A 83 -3.80 -9.25 12.74
C GLN A 83 -3.79 -8.34 11.50
N ALA A 84 -4.90 -8.24 10.77
CA ALA A 84 -5.00 -7.38 9.58
C ALA A 84 -4.74 -5.91 9.94
N HIS A 85 -5.30 -5.43 11.06
CA HIS A 85 -5.05 -4.07 11.55
C HIS A 85 -3.57 -3.85 11.87
N ALA A 86 -2.92 -4.81 12.55
CA ALA A 86 -1.50 -4.70 12.87
C ALA A 86 -0.62 -4.59 11.62
N GLU A 87 -0.90 -5.40 10.60
CA GLU A 87 -0.18 -5.38 9.32
C GLU A 87 -0.34 -4.03 8.59
N ILE A 88 -1.57 -3.54 8.52
CA ILE A 88 -1.86 -2.28 7.83
C ILE A 88 -1.24 -1.11 8.60
N LEU A 89 -1.40 -1.06 9.92
CA LEU A 89 -0.81 0.01 10.74
C LEU A 89 0.72 0.03 10.65
N ALA A 90 1.38 -1.13 10.61
CA ALA A 90 2.82 -1.19 10.40
C ALA A 90 3.26 -0.51 9.09
N CYS A 91 2.52 -0.76 8.00
CA CYS A 91 2.77 -0.13 6.70
C CYS A 91 2.45 1.37 6.72
N ILE A 92 1.37 1.78 7.38
CA ILE A 92 1.01 3.20 7.57
C ILE A 92 2.11 3.93 8.31
N THR A 93 2.56 3.38 9.45
CA THR A 93 3.67 3.93 10.24
C THR A 93 4.92 4.08 9.38
N LEU A 94 5.29 3.08 8.58
CA LEU A 94 6.42 3.19 7.67
C LEU A 94 6.23 4.33 6.65
N GLY A 95 5.06 4.43 6.00
CA GLY A 95 4.78 5.51 5.06
C GLY A 95 4.90 6.90 5.69
N GLN A 96 4.41 7.06 6.92
CA GLN A 96 4.53 8.31 7.68
C GLN A 96 5.96 8.61 8.12
N LEU A 97 6.78 7.58 8.43
CA LEU A 97 8.21 7.75 8.72
C LEU A 97 8.99 8.19 7.49
N VAL A 98 8.61 7.70 6.30
CA VAL A 98 9.25 8.08 5.03
C VAL A 98 8.89 9.52 4.65
N ASN A 99 7.61 9.90 4.78
CA ASN A 99 7.16 11.24 4.43
C ASN A 99 5.90 11.62 5.23
N PRO A 100 6.02 12.44 6.29
CA PRO A 100 4.88 12.85 7.09
C PRO A 100 3.76 13.49 6.25
N GLY A 101 2.54 12.99 6.45
CA GLY A 101 1.35 13.40 5.69
C GLY A 101 1.23 12.72 4.32
N ALA A 102 1.99 11.66 4.04
CA ALA A 102 1.74 10.82 2.86
C ALA A 102 0.30 10.28 2.89
N PRO A 103 -0.49 10.45 1.81
CA PRO A 103 -1.90 10.06 1.79
C PRO A 103 -2.06 8.54 1.71
N VAL A 104 -2.91 8.00 2.58
CA VAL A 104 -3.13 6.56 2.75
C VAL A 104 -4.61 6.25 2.64
N ILE A 105 -4.93 5.10 2.02
CA ILE A 105 -6.25 4.47 2.04
C ILE A 105 -6.12 3.12 2.77
N TYR A 106 -6.80 3.00 3.89
CA TYR A 106 -6.86 1.76 4.70
C TYR A 106 -7.86 0.79 4.08
N THR A 107 -7.44 -0.43 3.77
CA THR A 107 -8.34 -1.47 3.22
C THR A 107 -8.01 -2.85 3.77
N SER A 108 -8.99 -3.75 3.80
CA SER A 108 -8.76 -5.16 4.05
C SER A 108 -9.69 -6.00 3.20
N PHE A 109 -9.19 -7.17 2.78
CA PHE A 109 -9.97 -8.20 2.07
C PHE A 109 -9.90 -9.54 2.80
N ALA A 110 -9.85 -9.49 4.14
CA ALA A 110 -9.90 -10.66 5.00
C ALA A 110 -11.13 -11.54 4.68
N ARG A 111 -10.92 -12.86 4.65
CA ARG A 111 -11.96 -13.81 4.20
C ARG A 111 -11.88 -15.16 4.89
N GLY A 112 -13.02 -15.85 4.93
CA GLY A 112 -13.09 -17.25 5.34
C GLY A 112 -12.40 -18.18 4.35
N PHE A 113 -12.25 -19.44 4.74
CA PHE A 113 -11.95 -20.55 3.85
C PHE A 113 -13.22 -21.39 3.75
N ASP A 114 -13.82 -21.46 2.56
CA ASP A 114 -14.96 -22.32 2.24
C ASP A 114 -14.51 -23.64 1.59
#